data_AF-A0A2V8D0V7-F1
#
_entry.id   AF-A0A2V8D0V7-F1
#
_cell.length_a   1.000
_cell.length_b   1.000
_cell.length_c   1.000
_cell.angle_alpha   90.00
_cell.angle_beta   90.00
_cell.angle_gamma   90.00
#
_symmetry.space_group_name_H-M   'P 1'
#
loop_
_entity.id
_entity.type
_entity.pdbx_description
1 polymer ?
#
loop_
_entity_poly.entity_id
_entity_poly.type
_entity_poly.pdbx_seq_one_letter_code
_entity_poly.pdbx_strand_id
1 'polypeptide(L)'
;EAVAALRTALARNPASSVATNLLNEVRKRRALTPTAGERATTGFSTREFALLESVSGEEAYRALRPRIDALFDTINGSSVAARIVEARQRRGESGTKLFHANSCSIGSAGHIFAFHHGGRWEPQFNLGWYSPPAGDSCFRAGLGFHISRADRGPDRAAGQERVLAFFERFQQTVERSWKRELVRWMAANGGFLQYGARPPAIDLLPDRAIEWLLNCHNLTELEWVFIGRWLFLDKPADAKCLSERAKLASMVEDTFRALQPIWLSTYAGED
;
A
#
# COMPACT_ATOMS: atom_id res chain seq x y z
N GLU A 1 -25.36 -0.30 -20.58
CA GLU A 1 -25.21 0.21 -21.96
C GLU A 1 -24.34 -0.64 -22.88
N ALA A 2 -23.06 -0.93 -22.59
CA ALA A 2 -22.13 -1.55 -23.56
C ALA A 2 -22.64 -2.82 -24.28
N VAL A 3 -23.28 -3.76 -23.56
CA VAL A 3 -23.86 -4.98 -24.17
C VAL A 3 -25.02 -4.66 -25.12
N ALA A 4 -25.84 -3.67 -24.79
CA ALA A 4 -26.96 -3.25 -25.63
C ALA A 4 -26.43 -2.55 -26.89
N ALA A 5 -25.44 -1.65 -26.75
CA ALA A 5 -24.79 -0.97 -27.86
C ALA A 5 -24.13 -1.97 -28.84
N LEU A 6 -23.41 -2.97 -28.32
CA LEU A 6 -22.78 -4.02 -29.15
C LEU A 6 -23.81 -4.93 -29.83
N ARG A 7 -24.94 -5.23 -29.17
CA ARG A 7 -26.06 -5.95 -29.80
C ARG A 7 -26.69 -5.13 -30.93
N THR A 8 -26.87 -3.83 -30.74
CA THR A 8 -27.38 -2.93 -31.78
C THR A 8 -26.41 -2.83 -32.96
N ALA A 9 -25.09 -2.79 -32.70
CA ALA A 9 -24.07 -2.80 -33.74
C ALA A 9 -24.09 -4.11 -34.55
N LEU A 10 -24.23 -5.26 -33.89
CA LEU A 10 -24.35 -6.57 -34.56
C LEU A 10 -25.68 -6.75 -35.30
N ALA A 11 -26.77 -6.14 -34.83
CA ALA A 11 -28.03 -6.13 -35.56
C ALA A 11 -27.92 -5.34 -36.90
N ARG A 12 -27.06 -4.31 -36.95
CA ARG A 12 -26.78 -3.54 -38.17
C ARG A 12 -25.72 -4.17 -39.06
N ASN A 13 -24.73 -4.86 -38.49
CA ASN A 13 -23.70 -5.60 -39.22
C ASN A 13 -23.41 -6.95 -38.53
N PRO A 14 -24.13 -8.01 -38.91
CA PRO A 14 -23.99 -9.33 -38.30
C PRO A 14 -22.61 -9.97 -38.49
N ALA A 15 -21.88 -9.58 -39.55
CA ALA A 15 -20.56 -10.14 -39.89
C ALA A 15 -19.40 -9.42 -39.19
N SER A 16 -19.67 -8.43 -38.32
CA SER A 16 -18.61 -7.69 -37.62
C SER A 16 -17.88 -8.58 -36.61
N SER A 17 -16.67 -9.01 -36.97
CA SER A 17 -15.77 -9.76 -36.09
C SER A 17 -15.37 -8.94 -34.85
N VAL A 18 -15.18 -7.63 -35.01
CA VAL A 18 -14.84 -6.70 -33.91
C VAL A 18 -15.97 -6.63 -32.88
N ALA A 19 -17.21 -6.39 -33.30
CA ALA A 19 -18.34 -6.29 -32.38
C ALA A 19 -18.65 -7.63 -31.69
N THR A 20 -18.46 -8.75 -32.40
CA THR A 20 -18.60 -10.10 -31.84
C THR A 20 -17.55 -10.37 -30.76
N ASN A 21 -16.28 -10.07 -31.04
CA ASN A 21 -15.17 -10.26 -30.10
C ASN A 21 -15.35 -9.38 -28.86
N LEU A 22 -15.69 -8.10 -29.04
CA LEU A 22 -15.97 -7.19 -27.91
C LEU A 22 -17.16 -7.64 -27.08
N LEU A 23 -18.24 -8.15 -27.71
CA LEU A 23 -19.40 -8.66 -26.98
C LEU A 23 -19.05 -9.90 -26.16
N ASN A 24 -18.27 -10.82 -26.72
CA ASN A 24 -17.79 -12.01 -26.03
C ASN A 24 -16.89 -11.62 -24.85
N GLU A 25 -15.98 -10.67 -25.05
CA GLU A 25 -15.10 -10.17 -23.99
C GLU A 25 -15.88 -9.45 -22.88
N VAL A 26 -16.87 -8.61 -23.22
CA VAL A 26 -17.73 -7.95 -22.23
C VAL A 26 -18.57 -8.98 -21.45
N ARG A 27 -19.07 -10.04 -22.11
CA ARG A 27 -19.79 -11.13 -21.44
C ARG A 27 -18.88 -11.92 -20.52
N LYS A 28 -17.66 -12.25 -20.97
CA LYS A 28 -16.64 -12.93 -20.16
C LYS A 28 -16.29 -12.10 -18.92
N ARG A 29 -16.04 -10.80 -19.08
CA ARG A 29 -15.77 -9.87 -17.96
C ARG A 29 -16.95 -9.73 -17.00
N ARG A 30 -18.19 -9.76 -17.50
CA ARG A 30 -19.40 -9.78 -16.65
C ARG A 30 -19.57 -11.09 -15.91
N ALA A 31 -19.29 -12.23 -16.52
CA ALA A 31 -19.32 -13.54 -15.87
C ALA A 31 -18.24 -13.66 -14.79
N LEU A 32 -17.08 -13.02 -15.00
CA LEU A 32 -16.00 -12.87 -14.02
C LEU A 32 -16.27 -11.74 -13.01
N THR A 33 -17.46 -11.14 -13.01
CA THR A 33 -17.79 -10.10 -12.03
C THR A 33 -18.30 -10.72 -10.75
N PRO A 34 -17.61 -10.52 -9.61
CA PRO A 34 -18.03 -11.13 -8.36
C PRO A 34 -19.44 -10.65 -7.99
N THR A 35 -20.26 -11.59 -7.56
CA THR A 35 -21.57 -11.36 -6.95
C THR A 35 -21.44 -10.53 -5.67
N ALA A 36 -22.55 -10.02 -5.12
CA ALA A 36 -22.52 -9.23 -3.89
C ALA A 36 -21.89 -9.99 -2.70
N GLY A 37 -22.16 -11.30 -2.58
CA GLY A 37 -21.55 -12.17 -1.57
C GLY A 37 -20.06 -12.42 -1.80
N GLU A 38 -19.64 -12.61 -3.05
CA GLU A 38 -18.20 -12.77 -3.37
C GLU A 38 -17.44 -11.46 -3.19
N ARG A 39 -18.03 -10.31 -3.54
CA ARG A 39 -17.43 -8.98 -3.22
C ARG A 39 -17.20 -8.80 -1.73
N ALA A 40 -18.03 -9.43 -0.90
CA ALA A 40 -17.89 -9.42 0.54
C ALA A 40 -16.75 -10.31 1.05
N THR A 41 -16.04 -11.09 0.22
CA THR A 41 -14.88 -11.91 0.64
C THR A 41 -13.63 -11.72 -0.23
N THR A 42 -13.78 -11.23 -1.46
CA THR A 42 -12.67 -10.99 -2.40
C THR A 42 -11.82 -9.79 -1.99
N GLY A 43 -10.51 -9.93 -2.14
CA GLY A 43 -9.54 -8.84 -2.06
C GLY A 43 -9.39 -8.13 -3.42
N PHE A 44 -8.17 -8.11 -3.96
CA PHE A 44 -7.80 -7.43 -5.19
C PHE A 44 -7.22 -8.43 -6.21
N SER A 45 -7.73 -8.39 -7.43
CA SER A 45 -7.30 -9.25 -8.53
C SER A 45 -6.83 -8.41 -9.72
N THR A 46 -6.43 -9.07 -10.81
CA THR A 46 -6.14 -8.43 -12.11
C THR A 46 -7.19 -7.43 -12.52
N ARG A 47 -8.46 -7.66 -12.20
CA ARG A 47 -9.53 -6.71 -12.50
C ARG A 47 -9.36 -5.38 -11.78
N GLU A 48 -9.07 -5.40 -10.48
CA GLU A 48 -8.92 -4.19 -9.67
C GLU A 48 -7.67 -3.41 -10.07
N PHE A 49 -6.59 -4.11 -10.40
CA PHE A 49 -5.38 -3.48 -10.92
C PHE A 49 -5.56 -2.90 -12.34
N ALA A 50 -6.28 -3.60 -13.22
CA ALA A 50 -6.64 -3.06 -14.54
C ALA A 50 -7.55 -1.82 -14.45
N LEU A 51 -8.40 -1.74 -13.43
CA LEU A 51 -9.16 -0.52 -13.16
C LEU A 51 -8.23 0.62 -12.75
N LEU A 52 -7.31 0.37 -11.84
CA LEU A 52 -6.33 1.36 -11.38
C LEU A 52 -5.44 1.89 -12.52
N GLU A 53 -5.17 1.07 -13.54
CA GLU A 53 -4.40 1.43 -14.74
C GLU A 53 -5.21 2.24 -15.76
N SER A 54 -6.50 1.94 -15.93
CA SER A 54 -7.27 2.39 -17.10
C SER A 54 -8.12 3.65 -16.88
N VAL A 55 -8.31 4.08 -15.63
CA VAL A 55 -9.11 5.27 -15.30
C VAL A 55 -8.32 6.26 -14.44
N SER A 56 -8.87 7.45 -14.24
CA SER A 56 -8.25 8.44 -13.35
C SER A 56 -8.16 7.90 -11.91
N GLY A 57 -7.19 8.39 -11.12
CA GLY A 57 -7.01 7.96 -9.73
C GLY A 57 -8.27 8.16 -8.88
N GLU A 58 -9.03 9.24 -9.11
CA GLU A 58 -10.30 9.51 -8.42
C GLU A 58 -11.40 8.49 -8.76
N GLU A 59 -11.54 8.16 -10.04
CA GLU A 59 -12.52 7.17 -10.49
C GLU A 59 -12.16 5.76 -10.01
N ALA A 60 -10.87 5.39 -10.08
CA ALA A 60 -10.37 4.14 -9.53
C ALA A 60 -10.63 4.07 -8.02
N TYR A 61 -10.29 5.11 -7.26
CA TYR A 61 -10.53 5.16 -5.83
C TYR A 61 -12.02 5.03 -5.50
N ARG A 62 -12.90 5.79 -6.16
CA ARG A 62 -14.35 5.72 -5.93
C ARG A 62 -14.89 4.30 -6.14
N ALA A 63 -14.41 3.61 -7.16
CA ALA A 63 -14.84 2.25 -7.49
C ALA A 63 -14.23 1.18 -6.56
N LEU A 64 -12.99 1.36 -6.09
CA LEU A 64 -12.30 0.43 -5.20
C LEU A 64 -12.60 0.66 -3.71
N ARG A 65 -13.10 1.85 -3.35
CA ARG A 65 -13.35 2.27 -1.96
C ARG A 65 -14.08 1.24 -1.10
N PRO A 66 -15.20 0.61 -1.53
CA PRO A 66 -15.87 -0.38 -0.70
C PRO A 66 -14.98 -1.57 -0.30
N ARG A 67 -14.03 -1.96 -1.16
CA ARG A 67 -13.08 -3.05 -0.86
C ARG A 67 -11.95 -2.60 0.04
N ILE A 68 -11.47 -1.37 -0.16
CA ILE A 68 -10.45 -0.75 0.70
C ILE A 68 -11.02 -0.57 2.11
N ASP A 69 -12.24 -0.04 2.25
CA ASP A 69 -12.91 0.15 3.53
C ASP A 69 -13.10 -1.21 4.26
N ALA A 70 -13.53 -2.25 3.54
CA ALA A 70 -13.65 -3.59 4.11
C ALA A 70 -12.30 -4.20 4.55
N LEU A 71 -11.21 -3.90 3.84
CA LEU A 71 -9.87 -4.28 4.26
C LEU A 71 -9.47 -3.52 5.53
N PHE A 72 -9.72 -2.21 5.59
CA PHE A 72 -9.44 -1.39 6.78
C PHE A 72 -10.20 -1.88 7.99
N ASP A 73 -11.49 -2.22 7.87
CA ASP A 73 -12.26 -2.76 8.98
C ASP A 73 -11.66 -4.06 9.52
N THR A 74 -11.18 -4.93 8.62
CA THR A 74 -10.50 -6.17 9.03
C THR A 74 -9.18 -5.88 9.74
N ILE A 75 -8.35 -4.96 9.21
CA ILE A 75 -7.06 -4.58 9.83
C ILE A 75 -7.27 -3.89 11.17
N ASN A 76 -8.23 -2.96 11.26
CA ASN A 76 -8.54 -2.22 12.48
C ASN A 76 -9.07 -3.12 13.60
N GLY A 77 -9.68 -4.26 13.26
CA GLY A 77 -10.08 -5.28 14.23
C GLY A 77 -8.93 -6.12 14.80
N SER A 78 -7.70 -5.94 14.30
CA SER A 78 -6.54 -6.70 14.76
C SER A 78 -5.95 -6.16 16.07
N SER A 79 -5.34 -7.07 16.85
CA SER A 79 -4.65 -6.72 18.10
C SER A 79 -3.44 -5.80 17.86
N VAL A 80 -2.74 -5.95 16.73
CA VAL A 80 -1.60 -5.08 16.39
C VAL A 80 -2.05 -3.66 16.11
N ALA A 81 -3.18 -3.47 15.40
CA ALA A 81 -3.73 -2.14 15.15
C ALA A 81 -4.13 -1.44 16.45
N ALA A 82 -4.81 -2.16 17.36
CA ALA A 82 -5.17 -1.64 18.67
C ALA A 82 -3.93 -1.18 19.46
N ARG A 83 -2.86 -1.99 19.50
CA ARG A 83 -1.61 -1.64 20.20
C ARG A 83 -0.91 -0.44 19.60
N ILE A 84 -0.93 -0.28 18.27
CA ILE A 84 -0.36 0.91 17.60
C ILE A 84 -1.18 2.16 17.98
N VAL A 85 -2.51 2.08 17.94
CA VAL A 85 -3.40 3.19 18.35
C VAL A 85 -3.17 3.56 19.80
N GLU A 86 -3.11 2.59 20.72
CA GLU A 86 -2.83 2.84 22.14
C GLU A 86 -1.48 3.53 22.35
N ALA A 87 -0.43 3.09 21.66
CA ALA A 87 0.90 3.70 21.76
C ALA A 87 0.88 5.17 21.34
N ARG A 88 0.11 5.51 20.30
CA ARG A 88 -0.11 6.89 19.87
C ARG A 88 -0.91 7.69 20.90
N GLN A 89 -2.00 7.14 21.42
CA GLN A 89 -2.83 7.79 22.45
C GLN A 89 -2.03 8.13 23.71
N ARG A 90 -1.10 7.26 24.13
CA ARG A 90 -0.17 7.54 25.25
C ARG A 90 0.76 8.73 24.99
N ARG A 91 0.95 9.12 23.72
CA ARG A 91 1.72 10.29 23.29
C ARG A 91 0.85 11.51 23.00
N GLY A 92 -0.45 11.46 23.34
CA GLY A 92 -1.38 12.58 23.20
C GLY A 92 -2.09 12.66 21.85
N GLU A 93 -1.88 11.68 20.97
CA GLU A 93 -2.57 11.61 19.67
C GLU A 93 -4.03 11.19 19.85
N SER A 94 -4.88 11.64 18.93
CA SER A 94 -6.32 11.30 18.89
C SER A 94 -6.62 10.15 17.93
N GLY A 95 -7.83 9.59 18.02
CA GLY A 95 -8.33 8.54 17.14
C GLY A 95 -8.45 7.17 17.81
N THR A 96 -9.32 6.32 17.25
CA THR A 96 -9.64 4.99 17.79
C THR A 96 -9.39 3.86 16.78
N LYS A 97 -9.01 4.21 15.54
CA LYS A 97 -8.73 3.27 14.46
C LYS A 97 -7.37 3.58 13.85
N LEU A 98 -6.71 2.55 13.34
CA LEU A 98 -5.43 2.71 12.65
C LEU A 98 -5.64 3.31 11.25
N PHE A 99 -6.65 2.85 10.50
CA PHE A 99 -7.02 3.44 9.21
C PHE A 99 -8.45 3.96 9.22
N HIS A 100 -8.66 5.12 8.63
CA HIS A 100 -9.96 5.78 8.49
C HIS A 100 -10.34 5.88 7.01
N ALA A 101 -11.60 6.21 6.71
CA ALA A 101 -12.05 6.42 5.33
C ALA A 101 -11.29 7.56 4.60
N ASN A 102 -10.67 8.49 5.35
CA ASN A 102 -9.82 9.55 4.84
C ASN A 102 -8.31 9.24 4.91
N SER A 103 -7.92 8.01 5.29
CA SER A 103 -6.53 7.55 5.25
C SER A 103 -5.98 7.47 3.82
N CYS A 104 -6.87 7.35 2.82
CA CYS A 104 -6.48 7.21 1.44
C CYS A 104 -6.00 8.54 0.84
N SER A 105 -4.85 8.49 0.19
CA SER A 105 -4.34 9.53 -0.69
C SER A 105 -4.34 9.01 -2.12
N ILE A 106 -4.92 9.80 -3.02
CA ILE A 106 -4.98 9.53 -4.45
C ILE A 106 -3.79 10.27 -5.06
N GLY A 107 -2.88 9.57 -5.72
CA GLY A 107 -1.83 10.23 -6.49
C GLY A 107 -2.14 10.23 -7.98
N SER A 108 -1.11 10.21 -8.83
CA SER A 108 -1.30 10.14 -10.28
C SER A 108 -1.88 8.78 -10.72
N ALA A 109 -2.34 8.68 -11.97
CA ALA A 109 -2.92 7.46 -12.51
C ALA A 109 -2.03 6.23 -12.21
N GLY A 110 -2.66 5.12 -11.80
CA GLY A 110 -1.95 3.89 -11.47
C GLY A 110 -1.59 3.70 -9.99
N HIS A 111 -1.90 4.61 -9.04
CA HIS A 111 -1.64 4.30 -7.63
C HIS A 111 -2.59 4.92 -6.59
N ILE A 112 -2.79 4.18 -5.49
CA ILE A 112 -3.52 4.60 -4.29
C ILE A 112 -2.66 4.28 -3.07
N PHE A 113 -2.56 5.21 -2.12
CA PHE A 113 -1.91 4.98 -0.83
C PHE A 113 -2.91 5.07 0.31
N ALA A 114 -2.66 4.36 1.39
CA ALA A 114 -3.35 4.54 2.66
C ALA A 114 -2.34 4.69 3.78
N PHE A 115 -2.38 5.83 4.47
CA PHE A 115 -1.55 6.09 5.64
C PHE A 115 -2.37 5.85 6.89
N HIS A 116 -1.76 5.26 7.92
CA HIS A 116 -2.44 5.17 9.19
C HIS A 116 -2.80 6.58 9.69
N HIS A 117 -3.87 6.68 10.46
CA HIS A 117 -4.37 7.93 10.98
C HIS A 117 -3.34 8.57 11.91
N GLY A 118 -2.96 9.81 11.59
CA GLY A 118 -1.85 10.47 12.24
C GLY A 118 -1.16 11.52 11.38
N GLY A 119 -0.16 12.16 12.00
CA GLY A 119 0.64 13.21 11.41
C GLY A 119 1.60 12.69 10.35
N ARG A 120 1.60 13.34 9.20
CA ARG A 120 2.55 13.18 8.07
C ARG A 120 4.03 13.13 8.50
N TRP A 121 4.35 13.76 9.63
CA TRP A 121 5.70 14.04 10.11
C TRP A 121 6.22 13.01 11.12
N GLU A 122 5.77 11.77 10.99
CA GLU A 122 6.10 10.67 11.91
C GLU A 122 6.27 9.35 11.11
N PRO A 123 6.85 8.29 11.71
CA PRO A 123 6.94 6.99 11.06
C PRO A 123 5.55 6.36 10.89
N GLN A 124 5.15 6.05 9.65
CA GLN A 124 3.78 5.64 9.33
C GLN A 124 3.65 4.20 8.85
N PHE A 125 2.71 3.47 9.43
CA PHE A 125 2.21 2.25 8.80
C PHE A 125 1.40 2.62 7.57
N ASN A 126 1.75 2.02 6.43
CA ASN A 126 1.23 2.42 5.14
C ASN A 126 0.91 1.20 4.26
N LEU A 127 -0.17 1.34 3.48
CA LEU A 127 -0.53 0.43 2.41
C LEU A 127 -0.42 1.16 1.07
N GLY A 128 -0.09 0.43 0.01
CA GLY A 128 -0.06 0.97 -1.35
C GLY A 128 -0.54 -0.05 -2.37
N TRP A 129 -1.32 0.43 -3.35
CA TRP A 129 -1.72 -0.30 -4.55
C TRP A 129 -1.12 0.41 -5.76
N TYR A 130 -0.47 -0.35 -6.63
CA TYR A 130 0.21 0.15 -7.82
C TYR A 130 -0.24 -0.63 -9.04
N SER A 131 -0.31 0.06 -10.17
CA SER A 131 -0.49 -0.51 -11.51
C SER A 131 0.16 0.45 -12.51
N PRO A 132 0.42 0.04 -13.76
CA PRO A 132 0.89 0.95 -14.79
C PRO A 132 -0.02 2.18 -14.92
N PRO A 133 0.52 3.37 -15.23
CA PRO A 133 1.93 3.66 -15.49
C PRO A 133 2.78 3.88 -14.23
N ALA A 134 2.21 3.80 -13.02
CA ALA A 134 2.92 4.11 -11.78
C ALA A 134 3.96 3.06 -11.35
N GLY A 135 3.89 1.85 -11.92
CA GLY A 135 4.79 0.73 -11.65
C GLY A 135 4.13 -0.59 -11.98
N ASP A 136 4.74 -1.69 -11.55
CA ASP A 136 4.14 -3.02 -11.71
C ASP A 136 2.85 -3.14 -10.90
N SER A 137 1.92 -3.98 -11.36
CA SER A 137 0.70 -4.28 -10.62
C SER A 137 1.05 -5.01 -9.32
N CYS A 138 1.02 -4.29 -8.20
CA CYS A 138 1.43 -4.82 -6.90
C CYS A 138 0.75 -4.12 -5.73
N PHE A 139 0.81 -4.78 -4.58
CA PHE A 139 0.39 -4.23 -3.29
C PHE A 139 1.57 -4.25 -2.31
N ARG A 140 1.63 -3.25 -1.42
CA ARG A 140 2.59 -3.24 -0.32
C ARG A 140 1.96 -2.89 1.02
N ALA A 141 2.59 -3.39 2.07
CA ALA A 141 2.32 -3.02 3.46
C ALA A 141 3.63 -2.87 4.22
N GLY A 142 3.77 -1.85 5.07
CA GLY A 142 4.98 -1.67 5.85
C GLY A 142 5.09 -0.32 6.53
N LEU A 143 6.33 0.09 6.79
CA LEU A 143 6.67 1.33 7.47
C LEU A 143 7.27 2.34 6.49
N GLY A 144 6.77 3.56 6.51
CA GLY A 144 7.23 4.65 5.65
C GLY A 144 7.48 5.96 6.39
N PHE A 145 8.34 6.78 5.81
CA PHE A 145 8.76 8.08 6.29
C PHE A 145 8.59 9.09 5.16
N HIS A 146 7.77 10.11 5.41
CA HIS A 146 7.56 11.21 4.46
C HIS A 146 8.53 12.36 4.75
N ILE A 147 9.57 12.50 3.94
CA ILE A 147 10.75 13.35 4.19
C ILE A 147 10.83 14.56 3.21
N SER A 148 9.84 14.74 2.32
CA SER A 148 9.87 15.82 1.30
C SER A 148 9.91 17.23 1.88
N ARG A 149 10.69 18.11 1.23
CA ARG A 149 10.76 19.57 1.45
C ARG A 149 9.67 20.36 0.72
N ALA A 150 9.00 19.74 -0.26
CA ALA A 150 8.17 20.45 -1.23
C ALA A 150 6.80 20.92 -0.69
N ASP A 151 6.46 20.58 0.56
CA ASP A 151 5.19 20.96 1.15
C ASP A 151 5.08 22.48 1.45
N ARG A 152 3.85 23.00 1.57
CA ARG A 152 3.57 24.42 1.87
C ARG A 152 2.78 24.62 3.17
N GLY A 153 2.69 23.61 4.03
CA GLY A 153 1.98 23.70 5.31
C GLY A 153 2.67 24.61 6.34
N PRO A 154 1.91 25.21 7.28
CA PRO A 154 2.46 26.12 8.29
C PRO A 154 3.44 25.44 9.25
N ASP A 155 3.27 24.15 9.52
CA ASP A 155 4.13 23.36 10.43
C ASP A 155 5.29 22.65 9.72
N ARG A 156 5.56 22.98 8.45
CA ARG A 156 6.50 22.22 7.61
C ARG A 156 7.90 22.11 8.22
N ALA A 157 8.47 23.22 8.71
CA ALA A 157 9.83 23.22 9.22
C ALA A 157 9.97 22.30 10.45
N ALA A 158 9.12 22.51 11.45
CA ALA A 158 9.12 21.69 12.68
C ALA A 158 8.72 20.23 12.40
N GLY A 159 7.80 19.99 11.46
CA GLY A 159 7.42 18.65 11.02
C GLY A 159 8.57 17.92 10.30
N GLN A 160 9.30 18.64 9.44
CA GLN A 160 10.44 18.07 8.74
C GLN A 160 11.59 17.69 9.69
N GLU A 161 11.91 18.56 10.65
CA GLU A 161 12.90 18.24 11.68
C GLU A 161 12.50 17.00 12.48
N ARG A 162 11.20 16.89 12.81
CA ARG A 162 10.66 15.76 13.56
C ARG A 162 10.77 14.43 12.81
N VAL A 163 10.37 14.38 11.53
CA VAL A 163 10.45 13.14 10.75
C VAL A 163 11.89 12.72 10.49
N LEU A 164 12.82 13.68 10.34
CA LEU A 164 14.25 13.39 10.22
C LEU A 164 14.80 12.81 11.53
N ALA A 165 14.45 13.39 12.68
CA ALA A 165 14.83 12.85 13.98
C ALA A 165 14.25 11.44 14.22
N PHE A 166 13.01 11.19 13.78
CA PHE A 166 12.47 9.83 13.81
C PHE A 166 13.24 8.88 12.90
N PHE A 167 13.61 9.30 11.70
CA PHE A 167 14.37 8.44 10.79
C PHE A 167 15.76 8.12 11.35
N GLU A 168 16.45 9.09 11.95
CA GLU A 168 17.73 8.87 12.61
C GLU A 168 17.61 7.87 13.77
N ARG A 169 16.59 8.01 14.62
CA ARG A 169 16.30 7.03 15.70
C ARG A 169 15.98 5.65 15.14
N PHE A 170 15.28 5.58 14.01
CA PHE A 170 15.01 4.32 13.33
C PHE A 170 16.32 3.68 12.84
N GLN A 171 17.23 4.44 12.22
CA GLN A 171 18.54 3.93 11.82
C GLN A 171 19.33 3.41 13.02
N GLN A 172 19.38 4.17 14.12
CA GLN A 172 20.05 3.76 15.37
C GLN A 172 19.45 2.47 15.95
N THR A 173 18.12 2.37 15.99
CA THR A 173 17.39 1.18 16.46
C THR A 173 17.72 -0.04 15.59
N VAL A 174 17.72 0.14 14.27
CA VAL A 174 18.04 -0.93 13.32
C VAL A 174 19.49 -1.37 13.48
N GLU A 175 20.43 -0.44 13.53
CA GLU A 175 21.85 -0.73 13.66
C GLU A 175 22.18 -1.47 14.96
N ARG A 176 21.63 -1.01 16.09
CA ARG A 176 21.91 -1.54 17.41
C ARG A 176 21.36 -2.96 17.63
N SER A 177 20.11 -3.20 17.20
CA SER A 177 19.36 -4.35 17.73
C SER A 177 18.55 -5.14 16.69
N TRP A 178 18.37 -4.63 15.47
CA TRP A 178 17.43 -5.22 14.50
C TRP A 178 18.04 -5.56 13.14
N LYS A 179 19.30 -5.22 12.88
CA LYS A 179 19.92 -5.38 11.55
C LYS A 179 19.78 -6.81 11.02
N ARG A 180 20.13 -7.82 11.83
CA ARG A 180 20.10 -9.23 11.39
C ARG A 180 18.67 -9.75 11.24
N GLU A 181 17.79 -9.35 12.14
CA GLU A 181 16.40 -9.77 12.19
C GLU A 181 15.62 -9.19 11.01
N LEU A 182 15.84 -7.91 10.70
CA LEU A 182 15.20 -7.22 9.59
C LEU A 182 15.67 -7.74 8.24
N VAL A 183 16.97 -8.03 8.08
CA VAL A 183 17.50 -8.71 6.88
C VAL A 183 16.83 -10.08 6.68
N ARG A 184 16.78 -10.90 7.74
CA ARG A 184 16.14 -12.22 7.69
C ARG A 184 14.65 -12.12 7.38
N TRP A 185 13.97 -11.16 7.99
CA TRP A 185 12.56 -10.91 7.75
C TRP A 185 12.30 -10.50 6.30
N MET A 186 13.07 -9.56 5.75
CA MET A 186 12.94 -9.12 4.36
C MET A 186 13.14 -10.28 3.38
N ALA A 187 14.19 -11.09 3.59
CA ALA A 187 14.47 -12.26 2.75
C ALA A 187 13.31 -13.28 2.74
N ALA A 188 12.70 -13.53 3.89
CA ALA A 188 11.64 -14.53 4.03
C ALA A 188 10.26 -14.04 3.56
N ASN A 189 10.02 -12.72 3.52
CA ASN A 189 8.67 -12.17 3.39
C ASN A 189 8.46 -11.34 2.11
N GLY A 190 9.42 -11.29 1.18
CA GLY A 190 9.33 -10.39 0.03
C GLY A 190 9.43 -8.93 0.45
N GLY A 191 10.38 -8.65 1.35
CA GLY A 191 10.64 -7.33 1.88
C GLY A 191 11.52 -6.51 0.94
N PHE A 192 11.09 -5.31 0.58
CA PHE A 192 11.84 -4.41 -0.28
C PHE A 192 11.82 -2.98 0.26
N LEU A 193 12.87 -2.23 -0.10
CA LEU A 193 12.91 -0.79 0.09
C LEU A 193 12.25 -0.08 -1.09
N GLN A 194 11.66 1.06 -0.78
CA GLN A 194 11.28 2.06 -1.77
C GLN A 194 11.83 3.41 -1.29
N TYR A 195 12.41 4.17 -2.19
CA TYR A 195 12.90 5.51 -1.89
C TYR A 195 12.60 6.47 -3.05
N GLY A 196 12.08 7.64 -2.71
CA GLY A 196 11.49 8.60 -3.64
C GLY A 196 10.37 8.00 -4.49
N ALA A 197 10.27 8.48 -5.72
CA ALA A 197 9.27 8.04 -6.69
C ALA A 197 9.63 6.72 -7.39
N ARG A 198 10.68 6.02 -6.94
CA ARG A 198 11.14 4.79 -7.59
C ARG A 198 10.18 3.62 -7.30
N PRO A 199 10.11 2.62 -8.21
CA PRO A 199 9.57 1.30 -7.91
C PRO A 199 10.30 0.64 -6.72
N PRO A 200 9.79 -0.47 -6.16
CA PRO A 200 10.53 -1.23 -5.16
C PRO A 200 11.91 -1.62 -5.69
N ALA A 201 12.93 -1.52 -4.84
CA ALA A 201 14.30 -1.89 -5.17
C ALA A 201 14.46 -3.42 -5.19
N ILE A 202 13.85 -4.08 -6.16
CA ILE A 202 13.82 -5.54 -6.30
C ILE A 202 15.20 -6.16 -6.55
N ASP A 203 16.13 -5.39 -7.09
CA ASP A 203 17.49 -5.82 -7.40
C ASP A 203 18.44 -5.71 -6.19
N LEU A 204 18.00 -5.09 -5.10
CA LEU A 204 18.79 -5.00 -3.87
C LEU A 204 18.51 -6.20 -2.98
N LEU A 205 19.54 -7.02 -2.75
CA LEU A 205 19.49 -8.07 -1.73
C LEU A 205 19.22 -7.47 -0.35
N PRO A 206 18.51 -8.18 0.56
CA PRO A 206 18.11 -7.65 1.86
C PRO A 206 19.24 -7.07 2.71
N ASP A 207 20.41 -7.72 2.73
CA ASP A 207 21.60 -7.23 3.44
C ASP A 207 22.07 -5.88 2.90
N ARG A 208 22.18 -5.76 1.57
CA ARG A 208 22.56 -4.53 0.88
C ARG A 208 21.51 -3.43 1.01
N ALA A 209 20.23 -3.80 1.00
CA ALA A 209 19.14 -2.87 1.24
C ALA A 209 19.24 -2.27 2.65
N ILE A 210 19.44 -3.08 3.67
CA ILE A 210 19.60 -2.58 5.05
C ILE A 210 20.90 -1.79 5.23
N GLU A 211 21.99 -2.19 4.60
CA GLU A 211 23.21 -1.37 4.57
C GLU A 211 22.98 0.00 3.93
N TRP A 212 22.28 0.05 2.79
CA TRP A 212 21.92 1.32 2.15
C TRP A 212 21.06 2.18 3.07
N LEU A 213 20.06 1.59 3.74
CA LEU A 213 19.16 2.27 4.66
C LEU A 213 19.90 2.92 5.83
N LEU A 214 20.88 2.21 6.40
CA LEU A 214 21.70 2.71 7.52
C LEU A 214 22.69 3.81 7.11
N ASN A 215 23.17 3.79 5.87
CA ASN A 215 24.11 4.78 5.35
C ASN A 215 23.42 5.92 4.56
N CYS A 216 22.10 6.01 4.64
CA CYS A 216 21.33 7.02 3.93
C CYS A 216 21.36 8.36 4.68
N HIS A 217 22.19 9.30 4.20
CA HIS A 217 22.35 10.63 4.83
C HIS A 217 21.65 11.77 4.07
N ASN A 218 21.36 11.60 2.78
CA ASN A 218 20.72 12.63 1.94
C ASN A 218 19.19 12.51 1.93
N LEU A 219 18.58 12.31 3.10
CA LEU A 219 17.18 11.94 3.25
C LEU A 219 16.20 12.97 2.67
N THR A 220 16.56 14.25 2.74
CA THR A 220 15.71 15.34 2.24
C THR A 220 15.59 15.39 0.72
N GLU A 221 16.51 14.75 0.00
CA GLU A 221 16.44 14.62 -1.47
C GLU A 221 15.58 13.43 -1.91
N LEU A 222 15.37 12.46 -1.02
CA LEU A 222 14.65 11.25 -1.33
C LEU A 222 13.15 11.39 -1.24
N GLU A 223 12.62 12.36 -0.48
CA GLU A 223 11.19 12.64 -0.26
C GLU A 223 10.39 11.55 0.47
N TRP A 224 10.70 10.29 0.24
CA TRP A 224 10.02 9.12 0.77
C TRP A 224 11.05 8.02 1.01
N VAL A 225 10.95 7.34 2.15
CA VAL A 225 11.64 6.08 2.40
C VAL A 225 10.62 5.10 2.97
N PHE A 226 10.56 3.90 2.43
CA PHE A 226 9.67 2.84 2.89
C PHE A 226 10.39 1.51 2.94
N ILE A 227 10.05 0.72 3.94
CA ILE A 227 10.43 -0.67 4.09
C ILE A 227 9.18 -1.49 4.39
N GLY A 228 9.00 -2.57 3.63
CA GLY A 228 7.83 -3.40 3.83
C GLY A 228 7.76 -4.58 2.90
N ARG A 229 6.67 -5.32 3.06
CA ARG A 229 6.34 -6.50 2.26
C ARG A 229 5.60 -6.07 0.99
N TRP A 230 5.97 -6.70 -0.12
CA TRP A 230 5.34 -6.49 -1.43
C TRP A 230 4.77 -7.79 -1.96
N LEU A 231 3.61 -7.69 -2.59
CA LEU A 231 2.94 -8.77 -3.31
C LEU A 231 2.76 -8.35 -4.76
N PHE A 232 3.37 -9.07 -5.69
CA PHE A 232 3.33 -8.75 -7.12
C PHE A 232 2.30 -9.62 -7.84
N LEU A 233 1.44 -9.00 -8.65
CA LEU A 233 0.32 -9.70 -9.29
C LEU A 233 0.79 -10.73 -10.34
N ASP A 234 1.97 -10.56 -10.92
CA ASP A 234 2.58 -11.50 -11.86
C ASP A 234 3.08 -12.79 -11.18
N LYS A 235 3.26 -12.80 -9.87
CA LYS A 235 3.63 -13.97 -9.07
C LYS A 235 2.37 -14.72 -8.63
N PRO A 236 2.18 -15.99 -9.02
CA PRO A 236 0.93 -16.73 -8.73
C PRO A 236 0.57 -16.84 -7.24
N ALA A 237 1.57 -17.00 -6.37
CA ALA A 237 1.35 -17.10 -4.92
C ALA A 237 0.87 -15.76 -4.32
N ASP A 238 1.45 -14.66 -4.78
CA ASP A 238 1.10 -13.30 -4.36
C ASP A 238 -0.29 -12.92 -4.88
N ALA A 239 -0.57 -13.20 -6.16
CA ALA A 239 -1.90 -12.99 -6.76
C ALA A 239 -3.00 -13.72 -5.99
N LYS A 240 -2.74 -14.97 -5.56
CA LYS A 240 -3.66 -15.73 -4.72
C LYS A 240 -3.90 -15.04 -3.38
N CYS A 241 -2.84 -14.61 -2.70
CA CYS A 241 -2.94 -13.86 -1.44
C CYS A 241 -3.76 -12.57 -1.61
N LEU A 242 -3.50 -11.81 -2.68
CA LEU A 242 -4.20 -10.56 -2.98
C LEU A 242 -5.69 -10.76 -3.22
N SER A 243 -6.06 -11.84 -3.93
CA SER A 243 -7.45 -12.11 -4.31
C SER A 243 -8.36 -12.49 -3.12
N GLU A 244 -7.80 -12.87 -1.98
CA GLU A 244 -8.53 -13.32 -0.79
C GLU A 244 -8.40 -12.29 0.35
N ARG A 245 -9.46 -11.54 0.67
CA ARG A 245 -9.35 -10.39 1.62
C ARG A 245 -8.83 -10.79 2.99
N ALA A 246 -9.27 -11.94 3.52
CA ALA A 246 -8.81 -12.42 4.83
C ALA A 246 -7.32 -12.75 4.84
N LYS A 247 -6.79 -13.36 3.77
CA LYS A 247 -5.34 -13.63 3.64
C LYS A 247 -4.55 -12.35 3.49
N LEU A 248 -5.04 -11.41 2.68
CA LEU A 248 -4.42 -10.10 2.53
C LEU A 248 -4.37 -9.36 3.87
N ALA A 249 -5.46 -9.34 4.63
CA ALA A 249 -5.52 -8.71 5.95
C ALA A 249 -4.57 -9.39 6.95
N SER A 250 -4.51 -10.73 6.97
CA SER A 250 -3.55 -11.48 7.79
C SER A 250 -2.11 -11.13 7.43
N MET A 251 -1.80 -11.01 6.13
CA MET A 251 -0.47 -10.62 5.67
C MET A 251 -0.10 -9.21 6.13
N VAL A 252 -1.03 -8.26 6.07
CA VAL A 252 -0.84 -6.90 6.59
C VAL A 252 -0.61 -6.93 8.10
N GLU A 253 -1.44 -7.66 8.85
CA GLU A 253 -1.29 -7.81 10.30
C GLU A 253 0.07 -8.40 10.67
N ASP A 254 0.51 -9.48 10.01
CA ASP A 254 1.80 -10.12 10.28
C ASP A 254 2.97 -9.18 9.95
N THR A 255 2.86 -8.42 8.85
CA THR A 255 3.84 -7.40 8.48
C THR A 255 3.92 -6.30 9.54
N PHE A 256 2.78 -5.81 10.00
CA PHE A 256 2.73 -4.77 11.03
C PHE A 256 3.22 -5.27 12.36
N ARG A 257 2.87 -6.50 12.75
CA ARG A 257 3.34 -7.13 13.98
C ARG A 257 4.84 -7.30 14.00
N ALA A 258 5.44 -7.65 12.86
CA ALA A 258 6.89 -7.77 12.72
C ALA A 258 7.61 -6.42 12.82
N LEU A 259 7.04 -5.36 12.24
CA LEU A 259 7.65 -4.02 12.22
C LEU A 259 7.29 -3.15 13.44
N GLN A 260 6.24 -3.51 14.19
CA GLN A 260 5.75 -2.76 15.35
C GLN A 260 6.84 -2.49 16.40
N PRO A 261 7.69 -3.45 16.80
CA PRO A 261 8.71 -3.17 17.81
C PRO A 261 9.70 -2.08 17.37
N ILE A 262 10.15 -2.12 16.10
CA ILE A 262 11.06 -1.12 15.54
C ILE A 262 10.35 0.25 15.48
N TRP A 263 9.10 0.25 15.02
CA TRP A 263 8.26 1.45 15.00
C TRP A 263 8.10 2.03 16.40
N LEU A 264 7.83 1.20 17.41
CA LEU A 264 7.61 1.66 18.78
C LEU A 264 8.88 2.28 19.39
N SER A 265 10.04 1.64 19.24
CA SER A 265 11.33 2.21 19.68
C SER A 265 11.62 3.55 18.99
N THR A 266 11.31 3.64 17.69
CA THR A 266 11.46 4.88 16.92
C THR A 266 10.51 5.97 17.43
N TYR A 267 9.24 5.63 17.61
CA TYR A 267 8.14 6.55 17.88
C TYR A 267 8.12 7.04 19.32
N ALA A 268 8.33 6.14 20.27
CA ALA A 268 8.37 6.47 21.69
C ALA A 268 9.66 7.22 22.06
N GLY A 269 10.77 6.98 21.36
CA GLY A 269 12.10 7.20 21.90
C GLY A 269 12.38 6.16 22.98
N GLU A 270 13.57 5.55 22.96
CA GLU A 270 14.04 4.81 24.13
C GLU A 270 14.30 5.85 25.24
N ASP A 271 13.79 5.60 26.45
CA ASP A 271 14.26 6.27 27.67
C ASP A 271 15.72 5.88 27.96
#